data_AF-A0A8T4I264-F1
#
_entry.id   AF-A0A8T4I264-F1
#
_cell.length_a   1.000
_cell.length_b   1.000
_cell.length_c   1.000
_cell.angle_alpha   90.00
_cell.angle_beta   90.00
_cell.angle_gamma   90.00
#
_symmetry.space_group_name_H-M   'P 1'
#
loop_
_entity.id
_entity.type
_entity.pdbx_description
1 polymer ?
#
loop_
_entity_poly.entity_id
_entity_poly.type
_entity_poly.pdbx_seq_one_letter_code
_entity_poly.pdbx_strand_id
1 'polypeptide(L)' 'FGLAPDDRLVTLYLPDQTIHAVEEDGGWVVIDRDVLNLGVVPVIRMANRQRTADRVGKSEITPEVMSITDAACRRLMG' A
#
# COMPACT_ATOMS: atom_id res chain seq x y z
N PHE A 1 -1.51 -19.22 -1.38
CA PHE A 1 -0.56 -19.16 -2.50
C PHE A 1 0.72 -20.00 -2.31
N GLY A 2 1.03 -20.56 -1.12
CA GLY A 2 2.22 -21.41 -0.97
C GLY A 2 3.56 -20.66 -1.08
N LEU A 3 3.54 -19.36 -0.76
CA LEU A 3 4.67 -18.45 -0.91
C LEU A 3 5.69 -18.64 0.20
N ALA A 4 6.97 -18.51 -0.14
CA ALA A 4 8.07 -18.42 0.80
C ALA A 4 8.28 -16.98 1.30
N PRO A 5 8.92 -16.78 2.46
CA PRO A 5 9.17 -15.44 3.01
C PRO A 5 9.99 -14.51 2.09
N ASP A 6 10.85 -15.09 1.26
CA ASP A 6 11.76 -14.35 0.37
C ASP A 6 11.18 -14.11 -1.03
N ASP A 7 9.96 -14.61 -1.30
CA ASP A 7 9.30 -14.42 -2.59
C ASP A 7 8.99 -12.94 -2.81
N ARG A 8 9.39 -12.43 -3.99
CA ARG A 8 9.10 -11.04 -4.36
C ARG A 8 7.70 -10.96 -4.92
N LEU A 9 6.86 -10.17 -4.26
CA LEU A 9 5.48 -9.93 -4.63
C LEU A 9 5.31 -8.54 -5.23
N VAL A 10 4.40 -8.44 -6.20
CA VAL A 10 3.95 -7.16 -6.76
C VAL A 10 2.44 -7.14 -6.89
N THR A 11 1.88 -5.94 -6.71
CA THR A 11 0.46 -5.66 -6.96
C THR A 11 0.37 -4.61 -8.06
N LEU A 12 -0.37 -4.92 -9.13
CA LEU A 12 -0.64 -4.01 -10.24
C LEU A 12 -2.11 -3.58 -10.19
N TYR A 13 -2.33 -2.28 -9.99
CA TYR A 13 -3.67 -1.68 -9.99
C TYR A 13 -4.04 -1.22 -11.40
N LEU A 14 -5.13 -1.76 -11.94
CA LEU A 14 -5.73 -1.38 -13.22
C LEU A 14 -7.15 -0.83 -13.00
N PRO A 15 -7.74 -0.15 -14.00
CA PRO A 15 -9.08 0.42 -13.88
C PRO A 15 -10.19 -0.57 -13.50
N ASP A 16 -10.10 -1.82 -13.97
CA ASP A 16 -11.15 -2.82 -13.78
C ASP A 16 -10.74 -3.98 -12.89
N GLN A 17 -9.45 -4.06 -12.53
CA GLN A 17 -8.93 -5.16 -11.74
C GLN A 17 -7.65 -4.82 -10.99
N THR A 18 -7.39 -5.54 -9.90
CA THR A 18 -6.10 -5.58 -9.23
C THR A 18 -5.45 -6.94 -9.49
N ILE A 19 -4.18 -6.95 -9.88
CA ILE A 19 -3.43 -8.18 -10.18
C ILE A 19 -2.35 -8.37 -9.12
N HIS A 20 -2.29 -9.56 -8.54
CA HIS A 20 -1.18 -9.98 -7.67
C HIS A 20 -0.28 -10.93 -8.43
N ALA A 21 1.03 -10.69 -8.39
CA ALA A 21 2.03 -11.53 -9.05
C ALA A 21 3.24 -11.78 -8.16
N VAL A 22 3.90 -12.91 -8.42
CA VAL A 22 5.15 -13.32 -7.78
C VAL A 22 6.26 -13.38 -8.83
N GLU A 23 7.49 -13.08 -8.43
CA GLU A 23 8.66 -13.26 -9.28
C GLU A 23 9.04 -14.75 -9.35
N GLU A 24 9.04 -15.32 -10.54
CA GLU A 24 9.45 -16.70 -10.82
C GLU A 24 10.35 -16.70 -12.06
N ASP A 25 11.53 -17.34 -11.97
CA ASP A 25 12.49 -17.49 -13.07
C ASP A 25 12.84 -16.18 -13.82
N GLY A 26 12.88 -15.06 -13.11
CA GLY A 26 13.17 -13.73 -13.67
C GLY A 26 12.01 -13.08 -14.43
N GLY A 27 10.82 -13.69 -14.36
CA GLY A 27 9.55 -13.15 -14.84
C GLY A 27 8.54 -12.93 -13.72
N TRP A 28 7.37 -12.39 -14.07
CA TRP A 28 6.25 -12.22 -13.14
C TRP A 28 5.11 -13.15 -13.50
N VAL A 29 4.71 -14.00 -12.55
CA VAL A 29 3.60 -14.93 -12.70
C VAL A 29 2.42 -14.43 -11.88
N VAL A 30 1.27 -14.27 -12.53
CA VAL A 30 0.04 -13.83 -11.86
C VAL A 30 -0.51 -14.95 -11.00
N ILE A 31 -0.63 -14.68 -9.71
CA ILE A 31 -1.16 -15.61 -8.72
C ILE A 31 -2.61 -15.32 -8.36
N ASP A 32 -3.07 -14.08 -8.57
CA ASP A 32 -4.46 -13.69 -8.28
C ASP A 32 -4.92 -12.46 -9.06
N ARG A 33 -6.25 -12.33 -9.21
CA ARG A 33 -6.91 -11.18 -9.84
C ARG A 33 -8.22 -10.84 -9.13
N ASP A 34 -8.31 -9.62 -8.62
CA ASP A 34 -9.55 -9.05 -8.13
C ASP A 34 -10.22 -8.23 -9.24
N VAL A 35 -11.30 -8.74 -9.83
CA VAL A 35 -12.06 -8.01 -10.86
C VAL A 35 -13.18 -7.20 -10.21
N LEU A 36 -13.09 -5.88 -10.30
CA LEU A 36 -13.98 -4.92 -9.65
C LEU A 36 -14.79 -4.07 -10.66
N ASN A 37 -14.33 -3.97 -11.92
CA ASN A 37 -14.96 -3.20 -13.01
C ASN A 37 -15.30 -1.74 -12.66
N LEU A 38 -14.37 -1.05 -12.00
CA LEU A 38 -14.57 0.32 -11.54
C LEU A 38 -14.43 1.36 -12.67
N GLY A 39 -13.79 0.99 -13.80
CA GLY A 39 -13.45 1.92 -14.88
C GLY A 39 -12.38 2.95 -14.51
N VAL A 40 -11.82 2.87 -13.30
CA VAL A 40 -10.78 3.78 -12.77
C VAL A 40 -9.87 3.02 -11.80
N VAL A 41 -8.60 3.40 -11.72
CA VAL A 41 -7.64 2.76 -10.82
C VAL A 41 -8.09 2.96 -9.36
N PRO A 42 -8.15 1.91 -8.51
CA PRO A 42 -8.72 1.97 -7.16
C PRO A 42 -7.84 2.72 -6.13
N VAL A 43 -6.72 3.30 -6.55
CA VAL A 43 -5.80 4.03 -5.68
C VAL A 43 -5.62 5.44 -6.21
N ILE A 44 -5.87 6.41 -5.34
CA ILE A 44 -5.59 7.82 -5.58
C ILE A 44 -4.72 8.37 -4.46
N ARG A 45 -3.85 9.33 -4.78
CA ARG A 45 -3.07 10.01 -3.75
C ARG A 45 -3.97 11.01 -3.01
N MET A 46 -4.14 10.80 -1.71
CA MET A 46 -4.80 11.78 -0.83
C MET A 46 -3.78 12.78 -0.30
N ALA A 47 -3.80 14.02 -0.81
CA ALA A 47 -2.97 15.11 -0.31
C ALA A 47 -3.71 15.87 0.80
N ASN A 48 -3.43 15.54 2.07
CA ASN A 48 -4.09 16.20 3.20
C ASN A 48 -3.61 17.65 3.39
N ARG A 49 -4.55 18.57 3.64
CA ARG A 49 -4.32 20.03 3.82
C ARG A 49 -3.33 20.62 2.80
N GLN A 50 -3.55 20.35 1.52
CA GLN A 50 -2.76 20.92 0.44
C GLN A 50 -2.78 22.46 0.50
N ARG A 51 -1.62 23.11 0.35
CA ARG A 51 -1.49 24.59 0.29
C ARG A 51 -0.87 24.98 -1.05
N THR A 52 -1.03 26.23 -1.48
CA THR A 52 -0.45 26.69 -2.75
C THR A 52 1.06 26.46 -2.85
N ALA A 53 1.78 26.62 -1.73
CA ALA A 53 3.22 26.38 -1.61
C ALA A 53 3.60 24.92 -1.30
N ASP A 54 2.64 24.07 -0.92
CA ASP A 54 2.86 22.65 -0.61
C ASP A 54 1.74 21.80 -1.23
N ARG A 55 2.04 21.30 -2.44
CA ARG A 55 1.11 20.51 -3.23
C ARG A 55 1.10 19.03 -2.84
N VAL A 56 2.06 18.57 -2.04
CA VAL A 56 2.15 17.16 -1.62
C VAL A 56 1.25 16.91 -0.42
N GLY A 57 1.00 17.94 0.38
CA GLY A 57 0.20 17.85 1.60
C GLY A 57 1.00 17.29 2.77
N LYS A 58 0.41 17.34 3.96
CA LYS A 58 1.04 16.84 5.20
C LYS A 58 0.10 15.88 5.91
N SER A 59 0.61 14.70 6.28
CA SER A 59 -0.13 13.74 7.09
C SER A 59 -0.54 14.33 8.44
N GLU A 60 -1.77 14.10 8.90
CA GLU A 60 -2.14 14.34 10.31
C GLU A 60 -1.55 13.28 11.25
N ILE A 61 -1.16 12.11 10.72
CA ILE A 61 -0.36 11.12 11.45
C ILE A 61 1.08 11.62 11.41
N THR A 62 1.40 12.58 12.28
CA THR A 62 2.72 13.20 12.35
C THR A 62 3.73 12.26 13.03
N PRO A 63 5.05 12.50 12.88
CA PRO A 63 6.07 11.72 13.57
C PRO A 63 5.87 11.65 15.09
N GLU A 64 5.38 12.73 15.70
CA GLU A 64 5.09 12.79 17.14
C GLU A 64 3.92 11.88 17.52
N VAL A 65 2.84 11.89 16.72
CA VAL A 65 1.68 11.01 16.90
C VAL A 65 2.07 9.54 16.73
N MET A 66 2.86 9.23 15.69
CA MET A 66 3.38 7.87 15.46
C MET A 66 4.23 7.39 16.65
N SER A 67 5.17 8.22 17.09
CA SER A 67 6.12 7.89 18.15
C SER A 67 5.43 7.58 19.48
N ILE A 68 4.51 8.44 19.92
CA ILE A 68 3.79 8.25 21.19
C ILE A 68 2.90 7.00 21.12
N THR A 69 2.23 6.79 19.99
CA THR A 69 1.34 5.64 19.80
C THR A 69 2.14 4.33 19.80
N ASP A 70 3.25 4.25 19.05
CA ASP A 70 4.11 3.06 19.01
C ASP A 70 4.69 2.73 20.41
N ALA A 71 5.16 3.74 21.14
CA ALA A 71 5.66 3.56 22.49
C ALA A 71 4.58 3.02 23.45
N ALA A 72 3.35 3.56 23.37
CA ALA A 72 2.23 3.08 24.17
C ALA A 72 1.89 1.61 23.84
N CYS A 73 1.75 1.28 22.56
CA CYS A 73 1.47 -0.10 22.12
C CYS A 73 2.56 -1.07 22.59
N ARG A 74 3.84 -0.73 22.45
CA ARG A 74 4.95 -1.58 22.91
C ARG A 74 4.96 -1.78 24.42
N ARG A 75 4.54 -0.79 25.21
CA ARG A 75 4.43 -0.92 26.67
C ARG A 75 3.23 -1.77 27.10
N LEU A 76 2.14 -1.77 26.32
CA LEU A 76 0.95 -2.58 26.61
C LEU A 76 1.10 -4.04 26.17
N MET A 77 1.92 -4.30 25.14
CA MET A 77 2.17 -5.64 24.58
C MET A 77 3.45 -6.30 25.15
N GLY A 78 4.16 -5.62 26.06
CA GLY A 78 5.36 -6.10 26.74
C GLY A 78 5.07 -6.90 27.98
#